data_AF-A0A7C4EWK8-F1
#
_entry.id   AF-A0A7C4EWK8-F1
#
_cell.length_a   1.000
_cell.length_b   1.000
_cell.length_c   1.000
_cell.angle_alpha   90.00
_cell.angle_beta   90.00
_cell.angle_gamma   90.00
#
_symmetry.space_group_name_H-M   'P 1'
#
loop_
_entity.id
_entity.type
_entity.pdbx_description
1 polymer ?
#
loop_
_entity_poly.entity_id
_entity_poly.type
_entity_poly.pdbx_seq_one_letter_code
_entity_poly.pdbx_strand_id
1 'polypeptide(L)'
;MNVYALPSLLGLVLTLVLAAYVLRSPRKKINVIFLLMLLCAFLWMLGEFMRRLYLATPPPEIWSYLETAGIIFIAPLFLRFVSLLYVSTNPPPLNNTRFWAALFGVGFVFLLLLLTGNLIGETSLYYWGYDYELKPAYAFLYLYAGGMIAAAVALLCRIYRLMELQVFRRPLKYALVGCTVALAILVFGDILPVLFDLNFPSLASAGLVAIGISLGNAVIQRRFIAMPAVSRFLVPLPEAALSSQQRYRLVKGRSYLVVRVNPEDSFSIFLDQITHGIPGFWITALRPKDVEKYDLLRTPIIFLSDHPIPGEIVMPPKELERLKEFVESRLELIRGSSVVLLDCFYQLAVANGFRKTLEFVAELGKICSRHSSNLIVHLNPRRFTGRQMKLVEEALGAIRK
;
A
#
# COMPACT_ATOMS: atom_id res chain seq x y z
N MET A 1 31.37 -15.78 20.40
CA MET A 1 30.23 -14.86 20.23
C MET A 1 29.07 -15.44 21.03
N ASN A 2 28.40 -14.64 21.85
CA ASN A 2 27.24 -15.10 22.61
C ASN A 2 26.13 -15.58 21.64
N VAL A 3 25.63 -16.79 21.83
CA VAL A 3 24.56 -17.38 20.99
C VAL A 3 23.28 -16.53 21.07
N TYR A 4 23.04 -15.87 22.20
CA TYR A 4 21.89 -14.98 22.39
C TYR A 4 21.99 -13.66 21.60
N ALA A 5 23.14 -13.35 21.00
CA ALA A 5 23.30 -12.22 20.09
C ALA A 5 22.92 -12.56 18.63
N LEU A 6 22.69 -13.84 18.29
CA LEU A 6 22.35 -14.26 16.93
C LEU A 6 21.01 -13.69 16.41
N PRO A 7 19.91 -13.68 17.20
CA PRO A 7 18.64 -13.13 16.72
C PRO A 7 18.73 -11.65 16.36
N SER A 8 19.37 -10.85 17.22
CA SER A 8 19.58 -9.42 17.00
C SER A 8 20.51 -9.15 15.81
N LEU A 9 21.57 -9.95 15.63
CA LEU A 9 22.43 -9.89 14.44
C LEU A 9 21.68 -10.22 13.15
N LEU A 10 20.86 -11.28 13.14
CA LEU A 10 20.07 -11.66 11.98
C LEU A 10 19.08 -10.56 11.59
N GLY A 11 18.42 -9.93 12.57
CA GLY A 11 17.53 -8.81 12.27
C GLY A 11 18.25 -7.54 11.85
N LEU A 12 19.48 -7.27 12.30
CA LEU A 12 20.31 -6.18 11.75
C LEU A 12 20.56 -6.39 10.25
N VAL A 13 20.99 -7.59 9.85
CA VAL A 13 21.22 -7.91 8.44
C VAL A 13 19.92 -7.78 7.65
N LEU A 14 18.81 -8.33 8.17
CA LEU A 14 17.51 -8.27 7.51
C LEU A 14 17.01 -6.83 7.33
N THR A 15 17.10 -5.99 8.36
CA THR A 15 16.66 -4.59 8.30
C THR A 15 17.48 -3.79 7.30
N LEU A 16 18.81 -4.00 7.24
CA LEU A 16 19.68 -3.37 6.24
C LEU A 16 19.33 -3.79 4.80
N VAL A 17 19.12 -5.10 4.57
CA VAL A 17 18.72 -5.62 3.25
C VAL A 17 17.39 -5.03 2.82
N LEU A 18 16.41 -4.99 3.72
CA LEU A 18 15.10 -4.39 3.43
C LEU A 18 15.20 -2.89 3.19
N ALA A 19 15.97 -2.16 3.99
CA ALA A 19 16.16 -0.71 3.82
C ALA A 19 16.80 -0.39 2.46
N ALA A 20 17.84 -1.13 2.06
CA ALA A 20 18.47 -0.97 0.76
C ALA A 20 17.49 -1.24 -0.41
N TYR A 21 16.62 -2.23 -0.28
CA TYR A 21 15.57 -2.50 -1.27
C TYR A 21 14.55 -1.36 -1.37
N VAL A 22 14.11 -0.82 -0.23
CA VAL A 22 13.12 0.27 -0.15
C VAL A 22 13.68 1.56 -0.75
N LEU A 23 14.94 1.88 -0.49
CA LEU A 23 15.61 3.07 -0.99
C LEU A 23 15.74 3.11 -2.52
N ARG A 24 15.72 1.94 -3.18
CA ARG A 24 15.70 1.83 -4.65
C ARG A 24 14.32 2.08 -5.26
N SER A 25 13.27 2.18 -4.43
CA SER A 25 11.89 2.40 -4.86
C SER A 25 11.54 3.91 -4.90
N PRO A 26 10.51 4.32 -5.66
CA PRO A 26 10.07 5.72 -5.70
C PRO A 26 9.77 6.26 -4.30
N ARG A 27 10.08 7.53 -4.02
CA ARG A 27 9.87 8.19 -2.72
C ARG A 27 8.40 8.50 -2.43
N LYS A 28 7.56 7.47 -2.35
CA LYS A 28 6.15 7.58 -1.90
C LYS A 28 6.09 7.68 -0.37
N LYS A 29 5.07 8.35 0.16
CA LYS A 29 4.87 8.52 1.62
C LYS A 29 4.94 7.20 2.40
N ILE A 30 4.36 6.12 1.87
CA ILE A 30 4.40 4.79 2.50
C ILE A 30 5.82 4.23 2.63
N ASN A 31 6.68 4.48 1.64
CA ASN A 31 8.07 4.01 1.63
C ASN A 31 8.91 4.76 2.66
N VAL A 32 8.65 6.06 2.82
CA VAL A 32 9.28 6.88 3.87
C VAL A 32 8.90 6.36 5.25
N ILE A 33 7.60 6.12 5.50
CA ILE A 33 7.14 5.59 6.79
C ILE A 33 7.73 4.20 7.07
N PHE A 34 7.78 3.33 6.06
CA PHE A 34 8.37 2.01 6.21
C PHE A 34 9.89 2.10 6.46
N LEU A 35 10.60 3.01 5.81
CA LEU A 35 12.03 3.24 6.06
C LEU A 35 12.29 3.76 7.48
N LEU A 36 11.46 4.68 7.99
CA LEU A 36 11.54 5.13 9.37
C LEU A 36 11.30 3.98 10.35
N MET A 37 10.35 3.10 10.05
CA MET A 37 10.09 1.90 10.86
C MET A 37 11.30 0.96 10.85
N LEU A 38 11.95 0.76 9.70
CA LEU A 38 13.18 -0.03 9.58
C LEU A 38 14.36 0.62 10.33
N LEU A 39 14.45 1.95 10.37
CA LEU A 39 15.46 2.66 11.17
C LEU A 39 15.24 2.42 12.67
N CYS A 40 14.00 2.53 13.15
CA CYS A 40 13.66 2.22 14.55
C CYS A 40 13.97 0.76 14.90
N ALA A 41 13.61 -0.18 14.02
CA ALA A 41 13.96 -1.59 14.14
C ALA A 41 15.48 -1.81 14.18
N PHE A 42 16.24 -1.10 13.35
CA PHE A 42 17.70 -1.17 13.33
C PHE A 42 18.31 -0.68 14.66
N LEU A 43 17.83 0.46 15.19
CA LEU A 43 18.31 1.00 16.48
C LEU A 43 18.03 0.02 17.63
N TRP A 44 16.84 -0.59 17.63
CA TRP A 44 16.50 -1.66 18.57
C TRP A 44 17.50 -2.81 18.47
N MET A 45 17.61 -3.43 17.29
CA MET A 45 18.44 -4.62 17.10
C MET A 45 19.93 -4.34 17.34
N LEU A 46 20.39 -3.13 17.08
CA LEU A 46 21.77 -2.71 17.35
C LEU A 46 22.02 -2.62 18.86
N GLY A 47 21.13 -1.95 19.59
CA GLY A 47 21.23 -1.85 21.06
C GLY A 47 21.24 -3.24 21.70
N GLU A 48 20.28 -4.09 21.34
CA GLU A 48 20.22 -5.45 21.88
C GLU A 48 21.46 -6.26 21.51
N PHE A 49 21.89 -6.25 20.24
CA PHE A 49 23.09 -6.96 19.80
C PHE A 49 24.31 -6.58 20.64
N MET A 50 24.53 -5.28 20.85
CA MET A 50 25.66 -4.78 21.63
C MET A 50 25.56 -5.18 23.11
N ARG A 51 24.37 -5.17 23.72
CA ARG A 51 24.18 -5.67 25.11
C ARG A 51 24.47 -7.16 25.24
N ARG A 52 24.14 -7.96 24.21
CA ARG A 52 24.35 -9.41 24.22
C ARG A 52 25.81 -9.80 23.95
N LEU A 53 26.66 -8.90 23.45
CA LEU A 53 28.08 -9.19 23.19
C LEU A 53 29.00 -9.24 24.43
N TYR A 54 28.49 -8.98 25.64
CA TYR A 54 29.28 -8.95 26.88
C TYR A 54 30.44 -7.93 26.87
N LEU A 55 30.31 -6.87 26.10
CA LEU A 55 31.33 -5.82 26.06
C LEU A 55 31.12 -4.86 27.23
N ALA A 56 32.11 -4.76 28.11
CA ALA A 56 32.11 -3.83 29.22
C ALA A 56 32.37 -2.37 28.81
N THR A 57 32.85 -2.14 27.57
CA THR A 57 33.11 -0.81 27.02
C THR A 57 32.57 -0.70 25.58
N PRO A 58 31.82 0.37 25.23
CA PRO A 58 31.32 1.44 26.11
C PRO A 58 30.27 0.92 27.12
N PRO A 59 29.89 1.72 28.13
CA PRO A 59 28.94 1.29 29.17
C PRO A 59 27.68 0.64 28.59
N PRO A 60 27.27 -0.53 29.09
CA PRO A 60 26.15 -1.30 28.54
C PRO A 60 24.82 -0.53 28.56
N GLU A 61 24.67 0.42 29.47
CA GLU A 61 23.53 1.32 29.59
C GLU A 61 23.22 2.06 28.29
N ILE A 62 24.24 2.60 27.60
CA ILE A 62 24.05 3.38 26.36
C ILE A 62 23.29 2.56 25.32
N TRP A 63 23.57 1.26 25.25
CA TRP A 63 22.90 0.35 24.34
C TRP A 63 21.45 0.06 24.74
N SER A 64 21.15 0.01 26.05
CA SER A 64 19.78 -0.08 26.57
C SER A 64 18.94 1.16 26.21
N TYR A 65 19.53 2.36 26.30
CA TYR A 65 18.88 3.61 25.87
C TYR A 65 18.62 3.61 24.36
N LEU A 66 19.62 3.20 23.55
CA LEU A 66 19.49 3.13 22.10
C LEU A 66 18.39 2.15 21.67
N GLU A 67 18.37 0.98 22.30
CA GLU A 67 17.36 -0.04 22.06
C GLU A 67 15.95 0.48 22.35
N THR A 68 15.77 1.03 23.55
CA THR A 68 14.46 1.52 24.00
C THR A 68 13.96 2.67 23.14
N ALA A 69 14.86 3.56 22.69
CA ALA A 69 14.53 4.62 21.74
C ALA A 69 14.00 4.08 20.40
N GLY A 70 14.57 2.96 19.92
CA GLY A 70 14.08 2.24 18.74
C GLY A 70 12.68 1.67 18.94
N ILE A 71 12.39 1.11 20.12
CA ILE A 71 11.09 0.49 20.46
C ILE A 71 9.95 1.51 20.47
N ILE A 72 10.17 2.71 21.04
CA ILE A 72 9.11 3.72 21.27
C ILE A 72 8.27 4.03 20.02
N PHE A 73 8.91 4.16 18.86
CA PHE A 73 8.23 4.60 17.63
C PHE A 73 7.84 3.45 16.69
N ILE A 74 8.20 2.20 16.99
CA ILE A 74 7.96 1.10 16.05
C ILE A 74 6.47 0.81 15.87
N ALA A 75 5.71 0.75 16.97
CA ALA A 75 4.28 0.48 16.96
C ALA A 75 3.46 1.58 16.27
N PRO A 76 3.68 2.89 16.54
CA PRO A 76 2.95 3.95 15.82
C PRO A 76 3.34 4.06 14.34
N LEU A 77 4.61 3.81 13.99
CA LEU A 77 5.03 3.72 12.60
C LEU A 77 4.40 2.52 11.89
N PHE A 78 4.26 1.38 12.56
CA PHE A 78 3.58 0.21 12.01
C PHE A 78 2.09 0.48 11.75
N LEU A 79 1.35 1.06 12.71
CA LEU A 79 -0.05 1.45 12.45
C LEU A 79 -0.14 2.45 11.31
N ARG A 80 0.77 3.44 11.26
CA ARG A 80 0.80 4.41 10.18
C ARG A 80 1.04 3.76 8.84
N PHE A 81 2.00 2.84 8.76
CA PHE A 81 2.28 2.03 7.58
C PHE A 81 1.03 1.27 7.11
N VAL A 82 0.36 0.54 8.01
CA VAL A 82 -0.87 -0.19 7.70
C VAL A 82 -1.99 0.76 7.22
N SER A 83 -2.15 1.92 7.85
CA SER A 83 -3.17 2.92 7.47
C SER A 83 -2.97 3.49 6.05
N LEU A 84 -1.74 3.43 5.54
CA LEU A 84 -1.38 3.87 4.20
C LEU A 84 -1.52 2.76 3.15
N LEU A 85 -1.66 1.49 3.57
CA LEU A 85 -1.93 0.40 2.65
C LEU A 85 -3.30 0.58 1.98
N TYR A 86 -4.33 0.94 2.75
CA TYR A 86 -5.68 1.14 2.21
C TYR A 86 -6.47 2.23 2.94
N VAL A 87 -6.24 3.48 2.54
CA VAL A 87 -6.78 4.68 3.19
C VAL A 87 -8.31 4.70 3.27
N SER A 88 -9.02 4.13 2.30
CA SER A 88 -10.50 4.10 2.31
C SER A 88 -11.10 3.24 3.43
N THR A 89 -10.32 2.34 4.03
CA THR A 89 -10.77 1.53 5.18
C THR A 89 -10.45 2.14 6.53
N ASN A 90 -9.75 3.27 6.54
CA ASN A 90 -9.39 3.94 7.77
C ASN A 90 -10.66 4.40 8.49
N PRO A 91 -10.80 4.11 9.80
CA PRO A 91 -11.79 4.79 10.61
C PRO A 91 -11.48 6.31 10.66
N PRO A 92 -12.49 7.16 10.93
CA PRO A 92 -12.37 8.61 10.83
C PRO A 92 -11.12 9.22 11.52
N PRO A 93 -10.69 8.78 12.73
CA PRO A 93 -9.51 9.33 13.38
C PRO A 93 -8.21 9.18 12.56
N LEU A 94 -8.02 8.05 11.88
CA LEU A 94 -6.78 7.77 11.12
C LEU A 94 -6.63 8.63 9.86
N ASN A 95 -7.71 9.30 9.42
CA ASN A 95 -7.67 10.24 8.30
C ASN A 95 -7.31 11.67 8.73
N ASN A 96 -7.24 11.94 10.04
CA ASN A 96 -6.95 13.27 10.57
C ASN A 96 -5.46 13.43 10.91
N THR A 97 -4.80 14.44 10.36
CA THR A 97 -3.38 14.74 10.64
C THR A 97 -3.13 15.05 12.13
N ARG A 98 -4.07 15.71 12.81
CA ARG A 98 -3.93 16.05 14.24
C ARG A 98 -3.91 14.82 15.13
N PHE A 99 -4.64 13.78 14.75
CA PHE A 99 -4.63 12.50 15.46
C PHE A 99 -3.23 11.88 15.43
N TRP A 100 -2.59 11.84 14.26
CA TRP A 100 -1.22 11.34 14.14
C TRP A 100 -0.23 12.20 14.93
N ALA A 101 -0.36 13.53 14.88
CA ALA A 101 0.51 14.42 15.65
C ALA A 101 0.41 14.17 17.16
N ALA A 102 -0.80 14.03 17.70
CA ALA A 102 -1.01 13.69 19.10
C ALA A 102 -0.41 12.30 19.43
N LEU A 103 -0.61 11.34 18.55
CA LEU A 103 -0.18 9.97 18.75
C LEU A 103 1.34 9.81 18.76
N PHE A 104 2.04 10.47 17.84
CA PHE A 104 3.51 10.56 17.87
C PHE A 104 4.01 11.44 19.03
N GLY A 105 3.24 12.46 19.42
CA GLY A 105 3.50 13.30 20.59
C GLY A 105 3.64 12.49 21.88
N VAL A 106 2.77 11.49 22.09
CA VAL A 106 2.89 10.54 23.22
C VAL A 106 4.21 9.77 23.18
N GLY A 107 4.67 9.36 21.99
CA GLY A 107 5.99 8.73 21.83
C GLY A 107 7.15 9.62 22.27
N PHE A 108 7.08 10.93 21.98
CA PHE A 108 8.09 11.88 22.48
C PHE A 108 8.06 12.05 23.99
N VAL A 109 6.90 11.94 24.64
CA VAL A 109 6.83 11.91 26.12
C VAL A 109 7.58 10.70 26.66
N PHE A 110 7.40 9.51 26.07
CA PHE A 110 8.19 8.33 26.47
C PHE A 110 9.68 8.49 26.19
N LEU A 111 10.06 9.18 25.12
CA LEU A 111 11.46 9.49 24.84
C LEU A 111 12.06 10.39 25.94
N LEU A 112 11.32 11.37 26.43
CA LEU A 112 11.74 12.21 27.57
C LEU A 112 11.82 11.41 28.88
N LEU A 113 10.86 10.51 29.14
CA LEU A 113 10.90 9.60 30.28
C LEU A 113 12.10 8.65 30.21
N LEU A 114 12.45 8.21 29.01
CA LEU A 114 13.68 7.45 28.77
C LEU A 114 14.89 8.29 29.14
N LEU A 115 15.07 9.48 28.55
CA LEU A 115 16.23 10.35 28.78
C LEU A 115 16.40 10.81 30.24
N THR A 116 15.32 10.86 31.01
CA THR A 116 15.34 11.19 32.44
C THR A 116 15.59 9.97 33.34
N GLY A 117 15.82 8.79 32.76
CA GLY A 117 16.05 7.54 33.49
C GLY A 117 14.80 7.02 34.21
N ASN A 118 13.60 7.48 33.85
CA ASN A 118 12.34 7.07 34.49
C ASN A 118 11.71 5.84 33.81
N LEU A 119 12.20 5.44 32.64
CA LEU A 119 11.67 4.30 31.90
C LEU A 119 12.43 2.99 32.15
N ILE A 120 13.76 3.07 32.21
CA ILE A 120 14.68 1.94 32.43
C ILE A 120 15.65 2.27 33.57
N GLY A 121 16.09 1.23 34.28
CA GLY A 121 16.98 1.32 35.44
C GLY A 121 18.40 0.82 35.15
N GLU A 122 19.05 0.32 36.19
CA GLU A 122 20.43 -0.16 36.12
C GLU A 122 20.54 -1.41 35.23
N THR A 123 21.75 -1.65 34.71
CA THR A 123 22.04 -2.82 33.89
C THR A 123 22.70 -3.93 34.71
N SER A 124 22.15 -5.14 34.63
CA SER A 124 22.63 -6.34 35.29
C SER A 124 23.15 -7.36 34.27
N LEU A 125 24.17 -8.12 34.66
CA LEU A 125 24.75 -9.16 33.80
C LEU A 125 24.08 -10.51 34.02
N TYR A 126 23.59 -11.12 32.95
CA TYR A 126 23.00 -12.45 32.94
C TYR A 126 23.76 -13.41 32.04
N TYR A 127 23.44 -14.71 32.09
CA TYR A 127 24.02 -15.74 31.22
C TYR A 127 23.66 -15.58 29.73
N TRP A 128 22.81 -14.61 29.39
CA TRP A 128 22.50 -14.20 28.02
C TRP A 128 23.00 -12.81 27.62
N GLY A 129 23.65 -12.05 28.52
CA GLY A 129 24.21 -10.72 28.24
C GLY A 129 23.78 -9.70 29.29
N TYR A 130 24.02 -8.42 29.01
CA TYR A 130 23.50 -7.34 29.85
C TYR A 130 21.99 -7.19 29.63
N ASP A 131 21.23 -7.04 30.72
CA ASP A 131 19.83 -6.62 30.70
C ASP A 131 19.58 -5.43 31.61
N TYR A 132 18.49 -4.70 31.38
CA TYR A 132 18.15 -3.51 32.16
C TYR A 132 16.87 -3.72 32.97
N GLU A 133 16.81 -3.10 34.14
CA GLU A 133 15.61 -3.11 34.97
C GLU A 133 14.49 -2.28 34.31
N LEU A 134 13.27 -2.81 34.30
CA LEU A 134 12.09 -2.08 33.82
C LEU A 134 11.46 -1.30 34.97
N LYS A 135 11.41 0.03 34.83
CA LYS A 135 10.70 0.87 35.81
C LYS A 135 9.19 0.83 35.58
N PRO A 136 8.36 1.17 36.59
CA PRO A 136 6.89 1.13 36.46
C PRO A 136 6.35 1.92 35.26
N ALA A 137 7.01 3.02 34.87
CA ALA A 137 6.62 3.82 33.71
C ALA A 137 6.62 3.04 32.38
N TYR A 138 7.43 1.97 32.29
CA TYR A 138 7.54 1.12 31.11
C TYR A 138 6.23 0.36 30.82
N ALA A 139 5.42 0.07 31.84
CA ALA A 139 4.11 -0.57 31.65
C ALA A 139 3.17 0.28 30.77
N PHE A 140 3.25 1.62 30.89
CA PHE A 140 2.47 2.52 30.03
C PHE A 140 2.98 2.52 28.58
N LEU A 141 4.28 2.29 28.36
CA LEU A 141 4.82 2.09 27.02
C LEU A 141 4.28 0.80 26.39
N TYR A 142 4.16 -0.30 27.16
CA TYR A 142 3.53 -1.53 26.69
C TYR A 142 2.07 -1.33 26.32
N LEU A 143 1.29 -0.60 27.13
CA LEU A 143 -0.11 -0.29 26.82
C LEU A 143 -0.24 0.57 25.55
N TYR A 144 0.61 1.59 25.43
CA TYR A 144 0.67 2.45 24.25
C TYR A 144 1.00 1.65 22.98
N ALA A 145 2.10 0.88 23.00
CA ALA A 145 2.51 0.07 21.86
C ALA A 145 1.50 -1.04 21.52
N GLY A 146 0.98 -1.72 22.56
CA GLY A 146 -0.01 -2.79 22.42
C GLY A 146 -1.32 -2.31 21.78
N GLY A 147 -1.83 -1.16 22.20
CA GLY A 147 -3.03 -0.55 21.60
C GLY A 147 -2.84 -0.25 20.10
N MET A 148 -1.64 0.21 19.73
CA MET A 148 -1.29 0.53 18.34
C MET A 148 -1.14 -0.72 17.47
N ILE A 149 -0.51 -1.77 17.99
CA ILE A 149 -0.39 -3.05 17.30
C ILE A 149 -1.77 -3.69 17.14
N ALA A 150 -2.61 -3.67 18.18
CA ALA A 150 -3.98 -4.19 18.11
C ALA A 150 -4.81 -3.46 17.05
N ALA A 151 -4.73 -2.12 17.02
CA ALA A 151 -5.37 -1.31 15.97
C ALA A 151 -4.84 -1.66 14.56
N ALA A 152 -3.53 -1.90 14.43
CA ALA A 152 -2.91 -2.22 13.14
C ALA A 152 -3.36 -3.60 12.64
N VAL A 153 -3.41 -4.59 13.53
CA VAL A 153 -3.91 -5.95 13.21
C VAL A 153 -5.40 -5.91 12.86
N ALA A 154 -6.21 -5.17 13.63
CA ALA A 154 -7.64 -5.00 13.33
C ALA A 154 -7.86 -4.37 11.94
N LEU A 155 -7.05 -3.36 11.60
CA LEU A 155 -7.09 -2.71 10.30
C LEU A 155 -6.63 -3.66 9.18
N LEU A 156 -5.53 -4.41 9.36
CA LEU A 156 -5.10 -5.45 8.40
C LEU A 156 -6.19 -6.50 8.17
N CYS A 157 -6.86 -6.97 9.22
CA CYS A 157 -7.99 -7.89 9.13
C CYS A 157 -9.15 -7.29 8.33
N ARG A 158 -9.47 -6.01 8.54
CA ARG A 158 -10.49 -5.30 7.76
C ARG A 158 -10.12 -5.21 6.28
N ILE A 159 -8.89 -4.85 5.96
CA ILE A 159 -8.39 -4.78 4.58
C ILE A 159 -8.44 -6.17 3.92
N TYR A 160 -8.00 -7.21 4.64
CA TYR A 160 -8.01 -8.58 4.13
C TYR A 160 -9.42 -9.08 3.76
N ARG A 161 -10.43 -8.77 4.59
CA ARG A 161 -11.82 -9.16 4.33
C ARG A 161 -12.38 -8.48 3.07
N LEU A 162 -12.04 -7.20 2.87
CA LEU A 162 -12.55 -6.39 1.76
C LEU A 162 -11.82 -6.62 0.43
N MET A 163 -10.62 -7.19 0.45
CA MET A 163 -9.87 -7.53 -0.76
C MET A 163 -10.51 -8.72 -1.47
N GLU A 164 -11.04 -8.57 -2.68
CA GLU A 164 -11.65 -9.67 -3.46
C GLU A 164 -10.60 -10.45 -4.28
N LEU A 165 -9.58 -9.76 -4.78
CA LEU A 165 -8.59 -10.31 -5.68
C LEU A 165 -7.55 -11.16 -4.94
N GLN A 166 -7.41 -12.43 -5.32
CA GLN A 166 -6.49 -13.38 -4.67
C GLN A 166 -5.02 -12.94 -4.71
N VAL A 167 -4.61 -12.24 -5.77
CA VAL A 167 -3.24 -11.72 -5.94
C VAL A 167 -2.86 -10.77 -4.80
N PHE A 168 -3.83 -9.99 -4.31
CA PHE A 168 -3.63 -9.03 -3.21
C PHE A 168 -3.90 -9.62 -1.83
N ARG A 169 -4.78 -10.63 -1.69
CA ARG A 169 -5.02 -11.33 -0.42
C ARG A 169 -3.80 -12.09 0.09
N ARG A 170 -3.00 -12.71 -0.79
CA ARG A 170 -1.85 -13.55 -0.38
C ARG A 170 -0.80 -12.77 0.44
N PRO A 171 -0.27 -11.60 0.00
CA PRO A 171 0.64 -10.79 0.81
C PRO A 171 0.07 -10.36 2.16
N LEU A 172 -1.19 -9.94 2.21
CA LEU A 172 -1.86 -9.57 3.46
C LEU A 172 -1.97 -10.77 4.42
N LYS A 173 -2.24 -11.97 3.89
CA LYS A 173 -2.25 -13.20 4.69
C LYS A 173 -0.88 -13.46 5.32
N TYR A 174 0.21 -13.31 4.58
CA TYR A 174 1.55 -13.46 5.15
C TYR A 174 1.82 -12.41 6.23
N ALA A 175 1.49 -11.14 5.99
CA ALA A 175 1.64 -10.08 6.99
C ALA A 175 0.86 -10.37 8.28
N LEU A 176 -0.39 -10.84 8.16
CA LEU A 176 -1.21 -11.28 9.30
C LEU A 176 -0.58 -12.46 10.04
N VAL A 177 -0.09 -13.48 9.32
CA VAL A 177 0.62 -14.62 9.92
C VAL A 177 1.87 -14.14 10.67
N GLY A 178 2.65 -13.23 10.08
CA GLY A 178 3.82 -12.64 10.73
C GLY A 178 3.47 -11.89 12.02
N CYS A 179 2.40 -11.09 12.00
CA CYS A 179 1.91 -10.40 13.19
C CYS A 179 1.46 -11.39 14.27
N THR A 180 0.73 -12.46 13.91
CA THR A 180 0.31 -13.48 14.88
C THR A 180 1.48 -14.23 15.50
N VAL A 181 2.50 -14.58 14.70
CA VAL A 181 3.71 -15.24 15.19
C VAL A 181 4.47 -14.32 16.14
N ALA A 182 4.64 -13.05 15.80
CA ALA A 182 5.35 -12.11 16.68
C ALA A 182 4.57 -11.79 17.96
N LEU A 183 3.24 -11.69 17.90
CA LEU A 183 2.42 -11.55 19.12
C LEU A 183 2.54 -12.78 20.02
N ALA A 184 2.56 -13.99 19.44
CA ALA A 184 2.81 -15.20 20.20
C ALA A 184 4.20 -15.17 20.86
N ILE A 185 5.24 -14.80 20.10
CA ILE A 185 6.61 -14.67 20.63
C ILE A 185 6.67 -13.65 21.77
N LEU A 186 6.00 -12.49 21.64
CA LEU A 186 5.94 -11.49 22.71
C LEU A 186 5.25 -12.06 23.97
N VAL A 187 4.12 -12.74 23.81
CA VAL A 187 3.39 -13.31 24.96
C VAL A 187 4.20 -14.39 25.65
N PHE A 188 4.74 -15.35 24.90
CA PHE A 188 5.48 -16.49 25.46
C PHE A 188 6.92 -16.16 25.89
N GLY A 189 7.54 -15.17 25.25
CA GLY A 189 8.94 -14.81 25.46
C GLY A 189 9.15 -13.64 26.41
N ASP A 190 8.17 -12.74 26.56
CA ASP A 190 8.35 -11.51 27.33
C ASP A 190 7.28 -11.32 28.42
N ILE A 191 6.03 -11.73 28.19
CA ILE A 191 4.94 -11.50 29.16
C ILE A 191 4.82 -12.66 30.16
N LEU A 192 4.70 -13.90 29.68
CA LEU A 192 4.52 -15.06 30.55
C LEU A 192 5.72 -15.30 31.48
N PRO A 193 6.99 -15.19 31.04
CA PRO A 193 8.13 -15.35 31.94
C PRO A 193 8.09 -14.36 33.11
N VAL A 194 7.70 -13.11 32.87
CA VAL A 194 7.54 -12.09 33.92
C VAL A 194 6.39 -12.44 34.88
N LEU A 195 5.27 -12.95 34.37
CA LEU A 195 4.13 -13.34 35.22
C LEU A 195 4.41 -14.54 36.13
N PHE A 196 5.36 -15.40 35.75
CA PHE A 196 5.71 -16.62 36.49
C PHE A 196 7.11 -16.57 37.14
N ASP A 197 7.72 -15.39 37.23
CA ASP A 197 9.08 -15.19 37.78
C ASP A 197 10.14 -16.12 37.14
N LEU A 198 10.02 -16.37 35.84
CA LEU A 198 10.98 -17.17 35.08
C LEU A 198 12.10 -16.29 34.53
N ASN A 199 13.35 -16.63 34.89
CA ASN A 199 14.53 -15.98 34.33
C ASN A 199 14.79 -16.44 32.89
N PHE A 200 14.30 -15.65 31.93
CA PHE A 200 14.37 -15.98 30.51
C PHE A 200 14.76 -14.74 29.68
N PRO A 201 15.62 -14.86 28.65
CA PRO A 201 15.96 -13.72 27.80
C PRO A 201 14.76 -13.26 26.99
N SER A 202 14.63 -11.94 26.82
CA SER A 202 13.63 -11.38 25.91
C SER A 202 13.75 -11.99 24.50
N LEU A 203 12.61 -12.40 23.93
CA LEU A 203 12.53 -12.93 22.56
C LEU A 203 11.96 -11.92 21.57
N ALA A 204 11.79 -10.67 21.99
CA ALA A 204 11.16 -9.65 21.18
C ALA A 204 11.91 -9.38 19.85
N SER A 205 13.24 -9.50 19.83
CA SER A 205 14.06 -9.48 18.59
C SER A 205 13.71 -10.61 17.62
N ALA A 206 13.49 -11.82 18.12
CA ALA A 206 13.07 -12.95 17.28
C ALA A 206 11.66 -12.72 16.69
N GLY A 207 10.76 -12.11 17.47
CA GLY A 207 9.45 -11.65 16.99
C GLY A 207 9.56 -10.61 15.87
N LEU A 208 10.48 -9.65 16.03
CA LEU A 208 10.75 -8.63 15.02
C LEU A 208 11.33 -9.23 13.74
N VAL A 209 12.23 -10.22 13.85
CA VAL A 209 12.74 -10.98 12.69
C VAL A 209 11.61 -11.71 11.98
N ALA A 210 10.68 -12.35 12.70
CA ALA A 210 9.54 -13.03 12.11
C ALA A 210 8.62 -12.06 11.34
N ILE A 211 8.32 -10.89 11.92
CA ILE A 211 7.61 -9.81 11.22
C ILE A 211 8.42 -9.31 10.02
N GLY A 212 9.71 -9.09 10.18
CA GLY A 212 10.62 -8.61 9.14
C GLY A 212 10.71 -9.57 7.96
N ILE A 213 10.73 -10.88 8.19
CA ILE A 213 10.71 -11.89 7.13
C ILE A 213 9.34 -11.92 6.47
N SER A 214 8.26 -11.86 7.24
CA SER A 214 6.89 -11.87 6.70
C SER A 214 6.61 -10.64 5.83
N LEU A 215 6.85 -9.44 6.37
CA LEU A 215 6.72 -8.18 5.66
C LEU A 215 7.74 -8.09 4.54
N GLY A 216 8.98 -8.51 4.78
CA GLY A 216 10.06 -8.54 3.79
C GLY A 216 9.72 -9.43 2.61
N ASN A 217 9.13 -10.60 2.86
CA ASN A 217 8.64 -11.48 1.80
C ASN A 217 7.49 -10.83 1.02
N ALA A 218 6.54 -10.18 1.70
CA ALA A 218 5.48 -9.41 1.04
C ALA A 218 6.04 -8.25 0.19
N VAL A 219 7.06 -7.56 0.69
CA VAL A 219 7.73 -6.41 0.08
C VAL A 219 8.60 -6.80 -1.12
N ILE A 220 9.42 -7.85 -0.99
CA ILE A 220 10.40 -8.32 -1.98
C ILE A 220 9.73 -9.16 -3.06
N GLN A 221 8.89 -10.15 -2.70
CA GLN A 221 8.32 -11.06 -3.71
C GLN A 221 7.19 -10.43 -4.53
N ARG A 222 6.50 -9.37 -4.03
CA ARG A 222 5.30 -8.83 -4.70
C ARG A 222 5.13 -7.31 -4.63
N ARG A 223 6.23 -6.54 -4.54
CA ARG A 223 6.24 -5.07 -4.59
C ARG A 223 5.17 -4.40 -3.70
N PHE A 224 5.06 -4.80 -2.44
CA PHE A 224 4.18 -4.12 -1.46
C PHE A 224 4.51 -2.61 -1.30
N ILE A 225 5.73 -2.21 -1.69
CA ILE A 225 6.29 -0.84 -1.69
C ILE A 225 6.07 -0.09 -3.03
N ALA A 226 5.56 -0.83 -4.02
CA ALA A 226 4.85 -0.28 -5.16
C ALA A 226 3.44 -0.87 -5.20
N MET A 227 2.74 -0.92 -4.06
CA MET A 227 1.29 -0.77 -4.13
C MET A 227 1.05 0.61 -4.76
N PRO A 228 0.49 0.73 -5.98
CA PRO A 228 -0.33 1.90 -6.22
C PRO A 228 -1.35 1.89 -5.08
N ALA A 229 -1.60 3.05 -4.47
CA ALA A 229 -2.55 3.16 -3.37
C ALA A 229 -3.76 2.28 -3.68
N VAL A 230 -4.11 1.37 -2.76
CA VAL A 230 -5.14 0.35 -3.02
C VAL A 230 -6.51 0.99 -3.35
N SER A 231 -6.64 2.32 -3.23
CA SER A 231 -7.71 3.12 -3.85
C SER A 231 -7.91 2.87 -5.35
N ARG A 232 -6.87 2.51 -6.12
CA ARG A 232 -7.01 2.14 -7.54
C ARG A 232 -7.78 0.82 -7.75
N PHE A 233 -8.07 0.02 -6.73
CA PHE A 233 -8.34 -1.40 -6.93
C PHE A 233 -9.78 -1.86 -6.70
N LEU A 234 -10.66 -1.04 -6.10
CA LEU A 234 -12.00 -1.53 -5.75
C LEU A 234 -13.13 -0.53 -6.06
N VAL A 235 -12.90 0.77 -5.91
CA VAL A 235 -13.90 1.80 -6.26
C VAL A 235 -13.15 2.98 -6.85
N PRO A 236 -13.44 3.39 -8.11
CA PRO A 236 -12.84 4.59 -8.63
C PRO A 236 -13.26 5.77 -7.75
N LEU A 237 -12.30 6.60 -7.40
CA LEU A 237 -12.54 7.84 -6.69
C LEU A 237 -12.11 9.01 -7.57
N PRO A 238 -12.71 10.19 -7.41
CA PRO A 238 -12.21 11.38 -8.08
C PRO A 238 -10.76 11.64 -7.67
N GLU A 239 -9.93 11.98 -8.66
CA GLU A 239 -8.52 12.28 -8.46
C GLU A 239 -8.37 13.56 -7.63
N ALA A 240 -9.16 14.58 -8.00
CA ALA A 240 -9.30 15.82 -7.26
C ALA A 240 -10.73 16.36 -7.37
N ALA A 241 -11.00 17.48 -6.69
CA ALA A 241 -12.21 18.27 -6.84
C ALA A 241 -11.80 19.75 -6.99
N LEU A 242 -11.14 20.05 -8.10
CA LEU A 242 -10.70 21.41 -8.41
C LEU A 242 -11.89 22.37 -8.49
N SER A 243 -11.72 23.58 -7.97
CA SER A 243 -12.73 24.65 -8.03
C SER A 243 -12.71 25.43 -9.36
N SER A 244 -11.73 25.17 -10.23
CA SER A 244 -11.65 25.73 -11.57
C SER A 244 -12.82 25.30 -12.44
N GLN A 245 -13.10 26.07 -13.49
CA GLN A 245 -14.11 25.69 -14.46
C GLN A 245 -13.65 24.47 -15.27
N GLN A 246 -14.48 23.44 -15.31
CA GLN A 246 -14.25 22.24 -16.10
C GLN A 246 -14.19 22.59 -17.60
N ARG A 247 -13.13 22.16 -18.30
CA ARG A 247 -12.90 22.51 -19.71
C ARG A 247 -13.79 21.73 -20.68
N TYR A 248 -14.03 20.46 -20.39
CA TYR A 248 -14.80 19.55 -21.24
C TYR A 248 -16.06 19.10 -20.51
N ARG A 249 -17.21 19.69 -20.85
CA ARG A 249 -18.49 19.21 -20.35
C ARG A 249 -18.95 17.98 -21.14
N LEU A 250 -19.23 16.88 -20.44
CA LEU A 250 -19.79 15.64 -21.01
C LEU A 250 -21.23 15.46 -20.56
N VAL A 251 -22.10 15.08 -21.50
CA VAL A 251 -23.46 14.63 -21.22
C VAL A 251 -23.39 13.24 -20.60
N LYS A 252 -23.89 13.05 -19.37
CA LYS A 252 -23.85 11.78 -18.62
C LYS A 252 -24.40 10.60 -19.44
N GLY A 253 -23.78 9.44 -19.29
CA GLY A 253 -24.21 8.20 -19.96
C GLY A 253 -23.90 8.13 -21.47
N ARG A 254 -23.27 9.14 -22.07
CA ARG A 254 -22.90 9.14 -23.50
C ARG A 254 -21.50 8.60 -23.74
N SER A 255 -21.36 7.97 -24.90
CA SER A 255 -20.08 7.56 -25.48
C SER A 255 -19.52 8.64 -26.41
N TYR A 256 -18.20 8.82 -26.40
CA TYR A 256 -17.47 9.79 -27.21
C TYR A 256 -16.35 9.07 -27.96
N LEU A 257 -16.22 9.40 -29.25
CA LEU A 257 -15.18 8.87 -30.12
C LEU A 257 -14.22 10.00 -30.45
N VAL A 258 -12.96 9.86 -30.03
CA VAL A 258 -11.89 10.84 -30.29
C VAL A 258 -10.97 10.27 -31.36
N VAL A 259 -11.07 10.82 -32.57
CA VAL A 259 -10.32 10.34 -33.74
C VAL A 259 -9.12 11.24 -33.99
N ARG A 260 -7.95 10.86 -33.45
CA ARG A 260 -6.71 11.64 -33.51
C ARG A 260 -5.51 10.71 -33.66
N VAL A 261 -4.46 11.18 -34.33
CA VAL A 261 -3.22 10.39 -34.44
C VAL A 261 -2.56 10.20 -33.07
N ASN A 262 -2.63 11.23 -32.21
CA ASN A 262 -2.05 11.22 -30.87
C ASN A 262 -3.17 11.14 -29.82
N PRO A 263 -2.99 10.37 -28.72
CA PRO A 263 -4.04 10.16 -27.72
C PRO A 263 -4.14 11.27 -26.67
N GLU A 264 -3.24 12.27 -26.70
CA GLU A 264 -3.20 13.35 -25.71
C GLU A 264 -4.53 14.13 -25.60
N ASP A 265 -5.28 14.29 -26.69
CA ASP A 265 -6.62 14.90 -26.67
C ASP A 265 -7.59 14.04 -25.81
N SER A 266 -7.61 12.73 -26.03
CA SER A 266 -8.44 11.79 -25.25
C SER A 266 -8.05 11.80 -23.76
N PHE A 267 -6.75 11.87 -23.49
CA PHE A 267 -6.22 11.97 -22.13
C PHE A 267 -6.64 13.27 -21.48
N SER A 268 -6.53 14.41 -22.18
CA SER A 268 -6.93 15.71 -21.64
C SER A 268 -8.42 15.77 -21.27
N ILE A 269 -9.30 15.17 -22.09
CA ILE A 269 -10.74 15.10 -21.81
C ILE A 269 -11.00 14.27 -20.55
N PHE A 270 -10.33 13.11 -20.43
CA PHE A 270 -10.46 12.21 -19.29
C PHE A 270 -9.91 12.82 -18.00
N LEU A 271 -8.69 13.35 -18.03
CA LEU A 271 -8.04 14.00 -16.90
C LEU A 271 -8.88 15.16 -16.35
N ASP A 272 -9.44 16.00 -17.23
CA ASP A 272 -10.34 17.09 -16.84
C ASP A 272 -11.60 16.60 -16.11
N GLN A 273 -12.13 15.41 -16.42
CA GLN A 273 -13.23 14.85 -15.63
C GLN A 273 -12.76 14.45 -14.23
N ILE A 274 -11.67 13.67 -14.15
CA ILE A 274 -11.25 13.07 -12.89
C ILE A 274 -10.66 14.05 -11.89
N THR A 275 -10.12 15.18 -12.36
CA THR A 275 -9.67 16.27 -11.50
C THR A 275 -10.80 17.18 -11.00
N HIS A 276 -11.99 17.10 -11.59
CA HIS A 276 -13.17 17.90 -11.23
C HIS A 276 -14.27 17.08 -10.54
N GLY A 277 -13.88 16.11 -9.71
CA GLY A 277 -14.81 15.43 -8.82
C GLY A 277 -15.54 14.23 -9.44
N ILE A 278 -15.22 13.83 -10.68
CA ILE A 278 -15.84 12.68 -11.35
C ILE A 278 -14.92 11.45 -11.22
N PRO A 279 -15.34 10.34 -10.62
CA PRO A 279 -14.53 9.12 -10.63
C PRO A 279 -14.32 8.58 -12.05
N GLY A 280 -13.17 7.97 -12.33
CA GLY A 280 -12.96 7.36 -13.64
C GLY A 280 -12.06 6.14 -13.68
N PHE A 281 -12.05 5.46 -14.82
CA PHE A 281 -11.23 4.28 -15.13
C PHE A 281 -10.45 4.51 -16.41
N TRP A 282 -9.25 3.93 -16.49
CA TRP A 282 -8.45 3.96 -17.71
C TRP A 282 -8.06 2.54 -18.13
N ILE A 283 -8.55 2.09 -19.28
CA ILE A 283 -8.16 0.84 -19.93
C ILE A 283 -7.09 1.17 -20.98
N THR A 284 -5.88 0.64 -20.80
CA THR A 284 -4.73 1.01 -21.63
C THR A 284 -3.81 -0.14 -21.98
N ALA A 285 -3.14 -0.03 -23.12
CA ALA A 285 -2.03 -0.90 -23.51
C ALA A 285 -0.66 -0.18 -23.43
N LEU A 286 -0.63 1.03 -22.86
CA LEU A 286 0.61 1.75 -22.57
C LEU A 286 1.41 1.03 -21.49
N ARG A 287 2.73 1.30 -21.44
CA ARG A 287 3.55 0.79 -20.33
C ARG A 287 3.27 1.65 -19.10
N PRO A 288 3.33 1.10 -17.87
CA PRO A 288 3.08 1.86 -16.65
C PRO A 288 3.88 3.16 -16.53
N LYS A 289 5.17 3.14 -16.93
CA LYS A 289 6.04 4.32 -16.93
C LYS A 289 5.50 5.47 -17.79
N ASP A 290 4.81 5.17 -18.88
CA ASP A 290 4.27 6.18 -19.80
C ASP A 290 3.00 6.84 -19.21
N VAL A 291 2.36 6.18 -18.24
CA VAL A 291 1.17 6.66 -17.53
C VAL A 291 1.52 7.32 -16.20
N GLU A 292 2.65 6.95 -15.58
CA GLU A 292 3.15 7.54 -14.33
C GLU A 292 3.30 9.07 -14.38
N LYS A 293 3.58 9.64 -15.57
CA LYS A 293 3.69 11.10 -15.78
C LYS A 293 2.42 11.88 -15.44
N TYR A 294 1.26 11.22 -15.36
CA TYR A 294 -0.02 11.84 -15.01
C TYR A 294 -0.33 11.81 -13.50
N ASP A 295 0.53 11.20 -12.68
CA ASP A 295 0.44 11.15 -11.20
C ASP A 295 -0.95 10.76 -10.64
N LEU A 296 -1.63 9.81 -11.30
CA LEU A 296 -2.97 9.37 -10.91
C LEU A 296 -2.93 8.46 -9.68
N LEU A 297 -3.33 8.93 -8.50
CA LEU A 297 -3.28 8.16 -7.26
C LEU A 297 -4.56 7.37 -6.98
N ARG A 298 -5.70 7.86 -7.48
CA ARG A 298 -7.04 7.36 -7.12
C ARG A 298 -7.76 6.66 -8.26
N THR A 299 -7.38 6.98 -9.49
CA THR A 299 -7.97 6.44 -10.71
C THR A 299 -7.47 5.01 -10.99
N PRO A 300 -8.35 3.99 -11.04
CA PRO A 300 -8.01 2.65 -11.49
C PRO A 300 -7.51 2.63 -12.94
N ILE A 301 -6.40 1.94 -13.17
CA ILE A 301 -5.81 1.77 -14.52
C ILE A 301 -5.67 0.28 -14.80
N ILE A 302 -6.31 -0.19 -15.86
CA ILE A 302 -6.31 -1.57 -16.31
C ILE A 302 -5.37 -1.67 -17.51
N PHE A 303 -4.23 -2.31 -17.30
CA PHE A 303 -3.22 -2.54 -18.31
C PHE A 303 -3.51 -3.83 -19.08
N LEU A 304 -3.59 -3.74 -20.39
CA LEU A 304 -3.74 -4.89 -21.27
C LEU A 304 -2.37 -5.51 -21.55
N SER A 305 -2.13 -6.70 -21.01
CA SER A 305 -0.88 -7.43 -21.19
C SER A 305 -1.08 -8.92 -20.91
N ASP A 306 -0.43 -9.78 -21.71
CA ASP A 306 -0.40 -11.23 -21.48
C ASP A 306 0.52 -11.61 -20.31
N HIS A 307 1.42 -10.71 -19.91
CA HIS A 307 2.33 -10.90 -18.79
C HIS A 307 1.88 -10.07 -17.59
N PRO A 308 1.84 -10.66 -16.37
CA PRO A 308 1.57 -9.91 -15.15
C PRO A 308 2.60 -8.79 -14.95
N ILE A 309 2.10 -7.57 -14.68
CA ILE A 309 2.92 -6.41 -14.34
C ILE A 309 2.82 -6.21 -12.83
N PRO A 310 3.90 -6.42 -12.06
CA PRO A 310 3.84 -6.35 -10.61
C PRO A 310 3.37 -4.98 -10.10
N GLY A 311 2.29 -4.99 -9.32
CA GLY A 311 1.68 -3.80 -8.73
C GLY A 311 0.53 -3.20 -9.55
N GLU A 312 0.28 -3.65 -10.77
CA GLU A 312 -0.75 -3.06 -11.64
C GLU A 312 -1.95 -4.01 -11.85
N ILE A 313 -3.11 -3.45 -12.22
CA ILE A 313 -4.24 -4.26 -12.69
C ILE A 313 -3.91 -4.67 -14.10
N VAL A 314 -3.58 -5.94 -14.30
CA VAL A 314 -3.31 -6.48 -15.63
C VAL A 314 -4.39 -7.45 -16.04
N MET A 315 -4.84 -7.29 -17.27
CA MET A 315 -5.74 -8.24 -17.90
C MET A 315 -5.22 -8.63 -19.29
N PRO A 316 -5.22 -9.92 -19.64
CA PRO A 316 -4.88 -10.33 -20.99
C PRO A 316 -5.81 -9.68 -22.02
N PRO A 317 -5.30 -9.14 -23.14
CA PRO A 317 -6.13 -8.51 -24.16
C PRO A 317 -7.23 -9.42 -24.72
N LYS A 318 -7.05 -10.75 -24.62
CA LYS A 318 -8.00 -11.78 -25.09
C LYS A 318 -9.16 -12.03 -24.12
N GLU A 319 -9.05 -11.64 -22.85
CA GLU A 319 -10.08 -11.85 -21.84
C GLU A 319 -11.10 -10.69 -21.83
N LEU A 320 -11.72 -10.41 -22.99
CA LEU A 320 -12.69 -9.32 -23.15
C LEU A 320 -13.85 -9.40 -22.16
N GLU A 321 -14.33 -10.61 -21.89
CA GLU A 321 -15.49 -10.83 -21.02
C GLU A 321 -15.18 -10.52 -19.56
N ARG A 322 -14.01 -10.94 -19.10
CA ARG A 322 -13.50 -10.59 -17.77
C ARG A 322 -13.28 -9.08 -17.63
N LEU A 323 -12.84 -8.41 -18.71
CA LEU A 323 -12.64 -6.96 -18.71
C LEU A 323 -13.97 -6.24 -18.55
N LYS A 324 -14.98 -6.71 -19.27
CA LYS A 324 -16.35 -6.21 -19.20
C LYS A 324 -16.94 -6.37 -17.80
N GLU A 325 -16.92 -7.59 -17.26
CA GLU A 325 -17.42 -7.91 -15.91
C GLU A 325 -16.71 -7.07 -14.84
N PHE A 326 -15.39 -6.92 -14.96
CA PHE A 326 -14.62 -6.10 -14.02
C PHE A 326 -15.01 -4.64 -14.08
N VAL A 327 -15.21 -4.05 -15.26
CA VAL A 327 -15.63 -2.64 -15.37
C VAL A 327 -17.04 -2.48 -14.81
N GLU A 328 -17.96 -3.38 -15.15
CA GLU A 328 -19.34 -3.35 -14.68
C GLU A 328 -19.43 -3.43 -13.15
N SER A 329 -18.78 -4.44 -12.54
CA SER A 329 -18.81 -4.63 -11.08
C SER A 329 -18.22 -3.44 -10.31
N ARG A 330 -17.33 -2.65 -10.95
CA ARG A 330 -16.73 -1.46 -10.33
C ARG A 330 -17.59 -0.22 -10.54
N LEU A 331 -18.30 -0.12 -11.66
CA LEU A 331 -19.28 0.94 -11.90
C LEU A 331 -20.47 0.84 -10.93
N GLU A 332 -20.89 -0.37 -10.57
CA GLU A 332 -21.95 -0.62 -9.56
C GLU A 332 -21.65 0.01 -8.19
N LEU A 333 -20.38 0.17 -7.84
CA LEU A 333 -19.94 0.71 -6.55
C LEU A 333 -19.96 2.24 -6.51
N ILE A 334 -20.18 2.91 -7.64
CA ILE A 334 -20.13 4.36 -7.76
C ILE A 334 -21.52 4.94 -7.57
N ARG A 335 -21.63 5.93 -6.67
CA ARG A 335 -22.83 6.77 -6.56
C ARG A 335 -22.68 7.99 -7.45
N GLY A 336 -23.44 8.05 -8.53
CA GLY A 336 -23.46 9.19 -9.47
C GLY A 336 -22.75 8.90 -10.79
N SER A 337 -22.29 9.95 -11.47
CA SER A 337 -21.62 9.84 -12.78
C SER A 337 -20.16 9.46 -12.65
N SER A 338 -19.65 8.73 -13.65
CA SER A 338 -18.23 8.38 -13.79
C SER A 338 -17.78 8.46 -15.25
N VAL A 339 -16.50 8.18 -15.51
CA VAL A 339 -15.92 8.21 -16.86
C VAL A 339 -14.96 7.05 -17.08
N VAL A 340 -15.06 6.36 -18.22
CA VAL A 340 -14.18 5.28 -18.65
C VAL A 340 -13.43 5.73 -19.89
N LEU A 341 -12.10 5.69 -19.86
CA LEU A 341 -11.24 5.90 -21.02
C LEU A 341 -10.73 4.55 -21.54
N LEU A 342 -10.96 4.29 -22.83
CA LEU A 342 -10.39 3.17 -23.57
C LEU A 342 -9.50 3.74 -24.68
N ASP A 343 -8.18 3.68 -24.47
CA ASP A 343 -7.21 4.23 -25.43
C ASP A 343 -6.62 3.18 -26.40
N CYS A 344 -6.93 1.91 -26.15
CA CYS A 344 -6.21 0.76 -26.68
C CYS A 344 -7.06 -0.10 -27.62
N PHE A 345 -8.00 0.52 -28.34
CA PHE A 345 -8.88 -0.16 -29.30
C PHE A 345 -8.07 -0.96 -30.33
N TYR A 346 -6.96 -0.41 -30.83
CA TYR A 346 -6.09 -1.09 -31.79
C TYR A 346 -5.49 -2.38 -31.24
N GLN A 347 -4.98 -2.36 -30.02
CA GLN A 347 -4.38 -3.53 -29.38
C GLN A 347 -5.42 -4.62 -29.13
N LEU A 348 -6.64 -4.25 -28.74
CA LEU A 348 -7.76 -5.18 -28.63
C LEU A 348 -8.11 -5.79 -29.99
N ALA A 349 -8.17 -4.98 -31.05
CA ALA A 349 -8.50 -5.43 -32.41
C ALA A 349 -7.41 -6.34 -33.00
N VAL A 350 -6.14 -6.09 -32.69
CA VAL A 350 -5.02 -6.97 -33.07
C VAL A 350 -5.12 -8.31 -32.34
N ALA A 351 -5.44 -8.32 -31.05
CA ALA A 351 -5.49 -9.55 -30.25
C ALA A 351 -6.74 -10.41 -30.50
N ASN A 352 -7.88 -9.79 -30.81
CA ASN A 352 -9.19 -10.46 -30.88
C ASN A 352 -9.84 -10.43 -32.27
N GLY A 353 -9.37 -9.57 -33.16
CA GLY A 353 -10.03 -9.23 -34.41
C GLY A 353 -11.02 -8.08 -34.26
N PHE A 354 -11.12 -7.25 -35.31
CA PHE A 354 -11.91 -6.02 -35.32
C PHE A 354 -13.39 -6.22 -34.91
N ARG A 355 -14.04 -7.27 -35.42
CA ARG A 355 -15.48 -7.47 -35.18
C ARG A 355 -15.78 -7.77 -33.71
N LYS A 356 -14.99 -8.64 -33.08
CA LYS A 356 -15.12 -8.95 -31.65
C LYS A 356 -14.83 -7.72 -30.78
N THR A 357 -13.83 -6.92 -31.13
CA THR A 357 -13.54 -5.67 -30.41
C THR A 357 -14.66 -4.65 -30.56
N LEU A 358 -15.26 -4.54 -31.74
CA LEU A 358 -16.41 -3.66 -31.99
C LEU A 358 -17.61 -4.07 -31.13
N GLU A 359 -17.94 -5.35 -31.10
CA GLU A 359 -19.01 -5.93 -30.25
C GLU A 359 -18.74 -5.61 -28.76
N PHE A 360 -17.52 -5.89 -28.28
CA PHE A 360 -17.10 -5.58 -26.91
C PHE A 360 -17.23 -4.10 -26.56
N VAL A 361 -16.74 -3.19 -27.42
CA VAL A 361 -16.79 -1.75 -27.16
C VAL A 361 -18.23 -1.22 -27.19
N ALA A 362 -19.09 -1.77 -28.05
CA ALA A 362 -20.51 -1.44 -28.06
C ALA A 362 -21.21 -1.89 -26.77
N GLU A 363 -20.92 -3.09 -26.27
CA GLU A 363 -21.42 -3.59 -24.99
C GLU A 363 -20.91 -2.76 -23.81
N LEU A 364 -19.63 -2.42 -23.80
CA LEU A 364 -19.04 -1.55 -22.79
C LEU A 364 -19.70 -0.16 -22.77
N GLY A 365 -20.04 0.37 -23.95
CA GLY A 365 -20.82 1.61 -24.08
C GLY A 365 -22.21 1.49 -23.45
N LYS A 366 -22.91 0.37 -23.65
CA LYS A 366 -24.21 0.10 -23.01
C LYS A 366 -24.09 0.00 -21.49
N ILE A 367 -23.07 -0.71 -20.99
CA ILE A 367 -22.76 -0.79 -19.55
C ILE A 367 -22.55 0.62 -18.98
N CYS A 368 -21.66 1.42 -19.60
CA CYS A 368 -21.40 2.79 -19.16
C CYS A 368 -22.69 3.62 -19.12
N SER A 369 -23.52 3.56 -20.18
CA SER A 369 -24.79 4.27 -20.24
C SER A 369 -25.75 3.88 -19.11
N ARG A 370 -25.87 2.59 -18.78
CA ARG A 370 -26.75 2.10 -17.68
C ARG A 370 -26.34 2.67 -16.32
N HIS A 371 -25.05 2.86 -16.10
CA HIS A 371 -24.50 3.41 -14.86
C HIS A 371 -24.29 4.94 -14.90
N SER A 372 -24.91 5.67 -15.85
CA SER A 372 -24.70 7.12 -16.03
C SER A 372 -23.22 7.52 -16.20
N SER A 373 -22.41 6.59 -16.69
CA SER A 373 -20.97 6.74 -16.93
C SER A 373 -20.71 7.11 -18.38
N ASN A 374 -19.70 7.94 -18.60
CA ASN A 374 -19.26 8.32 -19.93
C ASN A 374 -18.19 7.37 -20.44
N LEU A 375 -18.29 6.92 -21.69
CA LEU A 375 -17.22 6.16 -22.35
C LEU A 375 -16.46 7.07 -23.32
N ILE A 376 -15.14 7.14 -23.21
CA ILE A 376 -14.26 7.84 -24.14
C ILE A 376 -13.42 6.78 -24.84
N VAL A 377 -13.56 6.68 -26.17
CA VAL A 377 -12.75 5.77 -26.99
C VAL A 377 -11.80 6.58 -27.86
N HIS A 378 -10.50 6.29 -27.76
CA HIS A 378 -9.51 6.84 -28.67
C HIS A 378 -9.36 5.94 -29.91
N LEU A 379 -9.33 6.55 -31.10
CA LEU A 379 -8.96 5.88 -32.33
C LEU A 379 -7.88 6.66 -33.09
N ASN A 380 -6.82 5.95 -33.46
CA ASN A 380 -5.84 6.46 -34.40
C ASN A 380 -6.30 6.22 -35.86
N PRO A 381 -6.61 7.27 -36.63
CA PRO A 381 -7.15 7.13 -37.99
C PRO A 381 -6.17 6.46 -38.97
N ARG A 382 -4.87 6.39 -38.65
CA ARG A 382 -3.87 5.70 -39.48
C ARG A 382 -3.89 4.17 -39.33
N ARG A 383 -4.59 3.65 -38.32
CA ARG A 383 -4.63 2.21 -38.00
C ARG A 383 -5.89 1.51 -38.51
N PHE A 384 -6.86 2.26 -39.03
CA PHE A 384 -8.16 1.74 -39.45
C PHE A 384 -8.60 2.34 -40.77
N THR A 385 -9.35 1.56 -41.55
CA THR A 385 -9.97 2.03 -42.79
C THR A 385 -11.14 2.99 -42.51
N GLY A 386 -11.50 3.83 -43.48
CA GLY A 386 -12.67 4.71 -43.39
C GLY A 386 -13.96 3.96 -43.04
N ARG A 387 -14.15 2.76 -43.61
CA ARG A 387 -15.27 1.88 -43.31
C ARG A 387 -15.27 1.39 -41.86
N GLN A 388 -14.12 0.96 -41.35
CA GLN A 388 -14.00 0.52 -39.96
C GLN A 388 -14.27 1.64 -38.96
N MET A 389 -13.78 2.86 -39.23
CA MET A 389 -14.05 4.00 -38.37
C MET A 389 -15.55 4.33 -38.31
N LYS A 390 -16.25 4.28 -39.45
CA LYS A 390 -17.70 4.49 -39.51
C LYS A 390 -18.46 3.43 -38.70
N LEU A 391 -18.05 2.16 -38.78
CA LEU A 391 -18.64 1.09 -37.99
C LEU A 391 -18.48 1.31 -36.48
N VAL A 392 -17.33 1.82 -36.03
CA VAL A 392 -17.12 2.14 -34.60
C VAL A 392 -18.01 3.29 -34.15
N GLU A 393 -18.13 4.33 -34.97
CA GLU A 393 -19.02 5.47 -34.70
C GLU A 393 -20.49 5.05 -34.60
N GLU A 394 -20.97 4.25 -35.56
CA GLU A 394 -22.33 3.71 -35.57
C GLU A 394 -22.59 2.81 -34.35
N ALA A 395 -21.66 1.90 -34.02
CA ALA A 395 -21.84 0.95 -32.92
C ALA A 395 -21.91 1.63 -31.55
N LEU A 396 -21.18 2.74 -31.36
CA LEU A 396 -21.17 3.48 -30.10
C LEU A 396 -22.31 4.50 -29.98
N GLY A 397 -22.98 4.85 -31.09
CA GLY A 397 -23.85 6.03 -31.14
C GLY A 397 -23.15 7.30 -30.63
N ALA A 398 -21.83 7.37 -30.86
CA ALA A 398 -20.96 8.32 -30.17
C ALA A 398 -21.04 9.73 -30.76
N ILE A 399 -20.87 10.72 -29.89
CA ILE A 399 -20.67 12.12 -30.31
C ILE A 399 -19.19 12.29 -30.64
N ARG A 400 -18.86 12.75 -31.86
CA ARG A 400 -17.49 13.13 -32.21
C ARG A 400 -17.10 14.40 -31.43
N LYS A 401 -15.91 14.37 -30.80
CA LYS A 401 -15.30 15.54 -30.17
C LYS A 401 -13.95 15.86 -30.77
#